data_AF-A0A2V5QLX1-F1
#
_entry.id   AF-A0A2V5QLX1-F1
#
_cell.length_a   1.000
_cell.length_b   1.000
_cell.length_c   1.000
_cell.angle_alpha   90.00
_cell.angle_beta   90.00
_cell.angle_gamma   90.00
#
_symmetry.space_group_name_H-M   'P 1'
#
loop_
_entity.id
_entity.type
_entity.pdbx_description
1 polymer ?
#
loop_
_entity_poly.entity_id
_entity_poly.type
_entity_poly.pdbx_seq_one_letter_code
_entity_poly.pdbx_strand_id
1 'polypeptide(L)'
;MKINNKVSSAFTLIELLVVIAIIAILASIALPVFSSVQERGKQTKDMSNGKQIALGLKQFAVDHNGVFPSKKPDVVSTDYDAGATPLGTGDFSNDAFWWLFPTYLTSEDIFSVGGSAWSPNPPNNVLDAPTDTSRVNTLAAGECGYEYITSLQDTANPQFPLIMDAGTAAGEADVTYTNVQTDKGEKPLSFLLMGVAR
;
A
#
# COMPACT_ATOMS: atom_id res chain seq x y z
N MET A 1 11.03 48.22 56.13
CA MET A 1 11.20 47.39 54.92
C MET A 1 10.87 45.94 55.31
N LYS A 2 9.70 45.42 54.92
CA LYS A 2 9.26 44.06 55.26
C LYS A 2 9.89 43.08 54.27
N ILE A 3 10.71 42.15 54.74
CA ILE A 3 11.28 41.08 53.91
C ILE A 3 10.32 39.89 53.98
N ASN A 4 9.62 39.62 52.87
CA ASN A 4 8.71 38.49 52.76
C ASN A 4 9.53 37.21 52.47
N ASN A 5 9.78 36.39 53.49
CA ASN A 5 10.33 35.04 53.30
C ASN A 5 9.28 34.16 52.60
N LYS A 6 9.40 33.99 51.27
CA LYS A 6 8.76 32.86 50.59
C LYS A 6 9.53 31.60 50.98
N VAL A 7 8.87 30.70 51.69
CA VAL A 7 9.38 29.34 51.92
C VAL A 7 9.39 28.62 50.57
N SER A 8 10.57 28.42 49.99
CA SER A 8 10.76 27.55 48.83
C SER A 8 10.82 26.11 49.31
N SER A 9 9.85 25.28 48.93
CA SER A 9 9.90 23.84 49.22
C SER A 9 11.05 23.20 48.44
N ALA A 10 12.05 22.68 49.15
CA ALA A 10 13.11 21.88 48.53
C ALA A 10 12.58 20.47 48.25
N PHE A 11 12.72 20.00 47.02
CA PHE A 11 12.32 18.66 46.58
C PHE A 11 13.30 17.63 47.15
N THR A 12 12.81 16.52 47.71
CA THR A 12 13.70 15.48 48.23
C THR A 12 14.13 14.53 47.12
N LEU A 13 15.35 13.98 47.22
CA LEU A 13 15.86 12.99 46.25
C LEU A 13 14.99 11.72 46.19
N ILE A 14 14.37 11.34 47.32
CA ILE A 14 13.51 10.16 47.39
C ILE A 14 12.17 10.38 46.66
N GLU A 15 11.59 11.57 46.72
CA GLU A 15 10.39 11.92 45.96
C GLU A 15 10.65 11.82 44.45
N LEU A 16 11.81 12.31 44.00
CA LEU A 16 12.18 12.22 42.59
C LEU A 16 12.46 10.78 42.16
N LEU A 17 13.09 9.98 43.02
CA LEU A 17 13.42 8.58 42.76
C LEU A 17 12.16 7.71 42.62
N VAL A 18 11.16 7.89 43.49
CA VAL A 18 9.90 7.14 43.41
C VAL A 18 9.15 7.46 42.12
N VAL A 19 9.18 8.71 41.67
CA VAL A 19 8.48 9.14 40.45
C VAL A 19 9.07 8.47 39.21
N ILE A 20 10.40 8.48 39.05
CA ILE A 20 11.03 7.82 37.90
C ILE A 20 10.84 6.30 37.95
N ALA A 21 10.80 5.69 39.14
CA ALA A 21 10.55 4.26 39.29
C ALA A 21 9.14 3.89 38.81
N ILE A 22 8.12 4.69 39.15
CA ILE A 22 6.76 4.48 38.67
C ILE A 22 6.67 4.69 37.15
N ILE A 23 7.31 5.75 36.61
CA ILE A 23 7.35 6.00 35.16
C ILE A 23 8.01 4.81 34.43
N ALA A 24 9.10 4.25 34.96
CA ALA A 24 9.79 3.11 34.35
C ALA A 24 8.92 1.85 34.29
N ILE A 25 8.16 1.55 35.35
CA ILE A 25 7.23 0.42 35.36
C ILE A 25 6.15 0.61 34.30
N LEU A 26 5.53 1.79 34.23
CA LEU A 26 4.49 2.10 33.25
C LEU A 26 5.03 2.06 31.81
N ALA A 27 6.20 2.64 31.57
CA ALA A 27 6.86 2.64 30.27
C ALA A 27 7.23 1.22 29.80
N SER A 28 7.64 0.33 30.72
CA SER A 28 8.02 -1.05 30.39
C SER A 28 6.88 -1.86 29.76
N ILE A 29 5.63 -1.57 30.13
CA ILE A 29 4.44 -2.22 29.57
C ILE A 29 3.99 -1.50 28.30
N ALA A 30 4.11 -0.17 28.26
CA ALA A 30 3.64 0.65 27.14
C ALA A 30 4.49 0.46 25.86
N LEU A 31 5.82 0.38 25.97
CA LEU A 31 6.74 0.29 24.83
C LEU A 31 6.50 -0.91 23.89
N PRO A 32 6.40 -2.16 24.37
CA PRO A 32 6.16 -3.30 23.47
C PRO A 32 4.77 -3.25 22.81
N VAL A 33 3.75 -2.77 23.53
CA VAL A 33 2.40 -2.62 23.00
C VAL A 33 2.37 -1.54 21.91
N PHE A 34 3.08 -0.42 22.12
CA PHE A 34 3.14 0.69 21.16
C PHE A 34 3.62 0.26 19.77
N SER A 35 4.67 -0.56 19.70
CA SER A 35 5.18 -1.08 18.42
C SER A 35 4.13 -1.93 17.69
N SER A 36 3.43 -2.82 18.40
CA SER A 36 2.37 -3.64 17.80
C SER A 36 1.16 -2.83 17.32
N VAL A 37 0.79 -1.76 18.05
CA VAL A 37 -0.30 -0.86 17.68
C VAL A 37 0.06 -0.04 16.46
N GLN A 38 1.31 0.44 16.38
CA GLN A 38 1.80 1.16 15.21
C GLN A 38 1.76 0.27 13.96
N GLU A 39 2.18 -0.98 14.07
CA GLU A 39 2.17 -1.93 12.95
C GLU A 39 0.75 -2.26 12.47
N ARG A 40 -0.18 -2.52 13.40
CA ARG A 40 -1.61 -2.69 13.06
C ARG A 40 -2.21 -1.43 12.43
N GLY A 41 -1.76 -0.26 12.86
CA GLY A 41 -2.14 1.02 12.29
C GLY A 41 -1.74 1.14 10.82
N LYS A 42 -0.50 0.74 10.48
CA LYS A 42 -0.03 0.66 9.09
C LYS A 42 -0.85 -0.33 8.27
N GLN A 43 -1.02 -1.56 8.75
CA GLN A 43 -1.82 -2.58 8.06
C GLN A 43 -3.26 -2.12 7.78
N THR A 44 -3.88 -1.41 8.74
CA THR A 44 -5.23 -0.86 8.56
C THR A 44 -5.26 0.23 7.48
N LYS A 45 -4.24 1.10 7.46
CA LYS A 45 -4.08 2.12 6.43
C LYS A 45 -3.90 1.48 5.06
N ASP A 46 -3.01 0.49 4.94
CA ASP A 46 -2.70 -0.17 3.67
C ASP A 46 -3.91 -0.96 3.15
N MET A 47 -4.66 -1.65 4.03
CA MET A 47 -5.93 -2.28 3.64
C MET A 47 -6.95 -1.25 3.13
N SER A 48 -7.03 -0.06 3.75
CA SER A 48 -7.90 1.03 3.29
C SER A 48 -7.44 1.59 1.95
N ASN A 49 -6.14 1.69 1.74
CA ASN A 49 -5.53 2.12 0.49
C ASN A 49 -5.82 1.12 -0.65
N GLY A 50 -5.57 -0.18 -0.43
CA GLY A 50 -5.90 -1.23 -1.40
C GLY A 50 -7.39 -1.25 -1.80
N LYS A 51 -8.30 -0.97 -0.86
CA LYS A 51 -9.74 -0.80 -1.17
C LYS A 51 -10.03 0.40 -2.07
N GLN A 52 -9.31 1.51 -1.90
CA GLN A 52 -9.46 2.69 -2.77
C GLN A 52 -8.97 2.38 -4.19
N ILE A 53 -7.84 1.68 -4.32
CA ILE A 53 -7.32 1.23 -5.63
C ILE A 53 -8.32 0.27 -6.28
N ALA A 54 -8.84 -0.71 -5.51
CA ALA A 54 -9.84 -1.67 -6.00
C ALA A 54 -11.12 -0.97 -6.49
N LEU A 55 -11.55 0.09 -5.80
CA LEU A 55 -12.70 0.89 -6.22
C LEU A 55 -12.40 1.61 -7.54
N GLY A 56 -11.21 2.21 -7.70
CA GLY A 56 -10.78 2.84 -8.95
C GLY A 56 -10.76 1.85 -10.11
N LEU A 57 -10.22 0.64 -9.91
CA LEU A 57 -10.24 -0.43 -10.91
C LEU A 57 -11.65 -0.87 -11.28
N LYS A 58 -12.57 -0.92 -10.31
CA LYS A 58 -13.97 -1.26 -10.58
C LYS A 58 -14.67 -0.17 -11.38
N GLN A 59 -14.41 1.10 -11.07
CA GLN A 59 -14.92 2.23 -11.85
C GLN A 59 -14.38 2.18 -13.29
N PHE A 60 -13.09 1.92 -13.46
CA PHE A 60 -12.48 1.71 -14.76
C PHE A 60 -13.17 0.57 -15.53
N ALA A 61 -13.38 -0.58 -14.90
CA ALA A 61 -14.03 -1.72 -15.53
C ALA A 61 -15.48 -1.41 -15.94
N VAL A 62 -16.24 -0.66 -15.14
CA VAL A 62 -17.60 -0.22 -15.49
C VAL A 62 -17.60 0.60 -16.78
N ASP A 63 -16.63 1.49 -16.94
CA ASP A 63 -16.52 2.34 -18.12
C ASP A 63 -15.98 1.58 -19.35
N HIS A 64 -15.23 0.49 -19.13
CA HIS A 64 -14.55 -0.30 -20.18
C HIS A 64 -15.08 -1.74 -20.27
N ASN A 65 -16.41 -1.89 -20.35
CA ASN A 65 -17.09 -3.17 -20.64
C ASN A 65 -16.76 -4.34 -19.70
N GLY A 66 -16.47 -4.07 -18.43
CA GLY A 66 -16.14 -5.06 -17.40
C GLY A 66 -14.71 -5.59 -17.45
N VAL A 67 -13.82 -4.93 -18.21
CA VAL A 67 -12.44 -5.36 -18.40
C VAL A 67 -11.52 -4.51 -17.54
N PHE A 68 -10.67 -5.15 -16.73
CA PHE A 68 -9.62 -4.45 -16.00
C PHE A 68 -8.46 -4.06 -16.93
N PRO A 69 -7.61 -3.08 -16.56
CA PRO A 69 -6.48 -2.66 -17.40
C PRO A 69 -5.58 -3.84 -17.83
N SER A 70 -5.53 -4.14 -19.11
CA SER A 70 -4.71 -5.23 -19.68
C SER A 70 -3.65 -4.72 -20.64
N LYS A 71 -3.48 -3.40 -20.69
CA LYS A 71 -2.57 -2.69 -21.58
C LYS A 71 -1.86 -1.61 -20.79
N LYS A 72 -0.71 -1.15 -21.27
CA LYS A 72 -0.08 0.10 -20.84
C LYS A 72 -0.29 1.17 -21.91
N PRO A 73 -0.51 2.44 -21.54
CA PRO A 73 -0.71 3.53 -22.50
C PRO A 73 0.51 3.64 -23.43
N ASP A 74 0.25 3.80 -24.73
CA ASP A 74 1.27 4.06 -25.74
C ASP A 74 1.32 5.55 -26.10
N VAL A 75 2.40 5.98 -26.77
CA VAL A 75 2.70 7.35 -27.17
C VAL A 75 1.61 8.01 -28.03
N VAL A 76 0.71 7.21 -28.61
CA VAL A 76 -0.28 7.68 -29.59
C VAL A 76 -1.72 7.66 -29.05
N SER A 77 -2.02 6.94 -27.96
CA SER A 77 -3.40 6.73 -27.51
C SER A 77 -3.69 7.41 -26.18
N THR A 78 -4.63 8.36 -26.20
CA THR A 78 -5.26 8.92 -24.98
C THR A 78 -6.33 8.00 -24.39
N ASP A 79 -6.70 6.95 -25.13
CA ASP A 79 -7.83 6.09 -24.85
C ASP A 79 -7.37 4.63 -24.69
N TYR A 80 -8.04 3.89 -23.81
CA TYR A 80 -7.82 2.45 -23.63
C TYR A 80 -8.36 1.67 -24.83
N ASP A 81 -7.59 1.63 -25.93
CA ASP A 81 -8.03 1.05 -27.21
C ASP A 81 -6.91 0.23 -27.92
N ALA A 82 -7.15 -0.19 -29.16
CA ALA A 82 -6.31 -0.99 -30.04
C ALA A 82 -4.85 -0.53 -30.15
N GLY A 83 -4.57 0.78 -29.98
CA GLY A 83 -3.22 1.33 -30.01
C GLY A 83 -2.38 1.12 -28.75
N ALA A 84 -3.01 0.83 -27.60
CA ALA A 84 -2.27 0.60 -26.36
C ALA A 84 -1.55 -0.76 -26.40
N THR A 85 -0.33 -0.79 -25.87
CA THR A 85 0.51 -1.99 -25.84
C THR A 85 -0.02 -2.98 -24.78
N PRO A 86 -0.25 -4.26 -25.09
CA PRO A 86 -0.67 -5.26 -24.11
C PRO A 86 0.32 -5.37 -22.96
N LEU A 87 -0.17 -5.55 -21.72
CA LEU A 87 0.66 -5.91 -20.58
C LEU A 87 1.18 -7.33 -20.77
N GLY A 88 2.50 -7.48 -20.79
CA GLY A 88 3.19 -8.75 -20.99
C GLY A 88 4.23 -9.01 -19.92
N THR A 89 4.97 -10.11 -20.10
CA THR A 89 6.10 -10.46 -19.24
C THR A 89 7.16 -9.35 -19.26
N GLY A 90 7.49 -8.79 -18.09
CA GLY A 90 8.45 -7.71 -17.93
C GLY A 90 7.85 -6.30 -17.82
N ASP A 91 6.53 -6.15 -17.98
CA ASP A 91 5.83 -4.91 -17.60
C ASP A 91 5.58 -4.91 -16.08
N PHE A 92 5.58 -3.72 -15.49
CA PHE A 92 5.39 -3.54 -14.05
C PHE A 92 3.91 -3.33 -13.71
N SER A 93 3.56 -3.53 -12.44
CA SER A 93 2.20 -3.24 -11.97
C SER A 93 1.81 -1.77 -12.14
N ASN A 94 2.79 -0.86 -12.08
CA ASN A 94 2.64 0.57 -12.30
C ASN A 94 2.01 0.88 -13.67
N ASP A 95 2.42 0.14 -14.70
CA ASP A 95 1.94 0.30 -16.08
C ASP A 95 0.42 0.07 -16.21
N ALA A 96 -0.12 -0.85 -15.42
CA ALA A 96 -1.56 -1.12 -15.35
C ALA A 96 -2.31 0.00 -14.61
N PHE A 97 -1.72 0.49 -13.50
CA PHE A 97 -2.35 1.50 -12.65
C PHE A 97 -2.37 2.90 -13.26
N TRP A 98 -1.53 3.18 -14.25
CA TRP A 98 -1.55 4.45 -14.97
C TRP A 98 -2.93 4.80 -15.53
N TRP A 99 -3.71 3.81 -16.00
CA TRP A 99 -5.07 4.06 -16.51
C TRP A 99 -6.05 4.60 -15.47
N LEU A 100 -5.74 4.45 -14.18
CA LEU A 100 -6.55 4.99 -13.11
C LEU A 100 -6.36 6.50 -12.92
N PHE A 101 -5.24 7.04 -13.39
CA PHE A 101 -4.88 8.44 -13.19
C PHE A 101 -5.17 9.30 -14.42
N PRO A 102 -5.65 10.55 -14.24
CA PRO A 102 -6.15 11.15 -13.00
C PRO A 102 -7.66 10.96 -12.78
N THR A 103 -8.35 10.27 -13.68
CA THR A 103 -9.82 10.22 -13.73
C THR A 103 -10.45 9.49 -12.54
N TYR A 104 -9.85 8.37 -12.14
CA TYR A 104 -10.38 7.50 -11.08
C TYR A 104 -9.64 7.71 -9.75
N LEU A 105 -8.35 8.06 -9.84
CA LEU A 105 -7.49 8.30 -8.70
C LEU A 105 -6.75 9.64 -8.88
N THR A 106 -6.69 10.42 -7.81
CA THR A 106 -6.09 11.76 -7.81
C THR A 106 -4.79 11.83 -7.02
N SER A 107 -4.37 10.73 -6.41
CA SER A 107 -3.17 10.67 -5.57
C SER A 107 -2.50 9.31 -5.65
N GLU A 108 -1.16 9.33 -5.67
CA GLU A 108 -0.33 8.13 -5.64
C GLU A 108 0.00 7.64 -4.22
N ASP A 109 -0.35 8.43 -3.19
CA ASP A 109 -0.07 8.09 -1.78
C ASP A 109 -0.65 6.74 -1.37
N ILE A 110 -1.77 6.37 -1.98
CA ILE A 110 -2.47 5.11 -1.74
C ILE A 110 -1.71 3.88 -2.27
N PHE A 111 -0.75 4.05 -3.18
CA PHE A 111 0.03 2.95 -3.73
C PHE A 111 1.26 2.61 -2.88
N SER A 112 1.66 3.50 -1.99
CA SER A 112 2.76 3.24 -1.05
C SER A 112 2.34 2.28 0.07
N VAL A 113 3.23 1.34 0.40
CA VAL A 113 3.06 0.41 1.53
C VAL A 113 4.20 0.62 2.51
N GLY A 114 3.87 0.98 3.76
CA GLY A 114 4.83 1.41 4.74
C GLY A 114 5.78 0.30 5.21
N GLY A 115 7.03 0.31 4.72
CA GLY A 115 8.05 -0.68 5.08
C GLY A 115 8.19 -1.85 4.10
N SER A 116 7.53 -1.78 2.94
CA SER A 116 7.74 -2.76 1.87
C SER A 116 9.09 -2.53 1.16
N ALA A 117 9.71 -3.62 0.68
CA ALA A 117 10.93 -3.53 -0.12
C ALA A 117 10.68 -2.99 -1.55
N TRP A 118 9.42 -3.03 -1.99
CA TRP A 118 8.98 -2.68 -3.33
C TRP A 118 8.48 -1.24 -3.47
N SER A 119 8.15 -0.58 -2.35
CA SER A 119 7.87 0.86 -2.28
C SER A 119 8.87 1.62 -1.38
N PRO A 120 10.19 1.61 -1.67
CA PRO A 120 11.20 2.28 -0.86
C PRO A 120 11.13 3.81 -0.95
N ASN A 121 10.55 4.33 -2.03
CA ASN A 121 10.45 5.77 -2.26
C ASN A 121 9.14 6.29 -1.68
N PRO A 122 9.16 7.38 -0.89
CA PRO A 122 7.92 8.02 -0.48
C PRO A 122 7.22 8.58 -1.73
N PRO A 123 5.89 8.44 -1.82
CA PRO A 123 5.12 9.04 -2.89
C PRO A 123 5.33 10.56 -2.89
N ASN A 124 5.53 11.12 -4.08
CA ASN A 124 5.83 12.53 -4.31
C ASN A 124 4.58 13.33 -4.75
N ASN A 125 3.49 12.63 -5.07
CA ASN A 125 2.20 13.10 -5.54
C ASN A 125 2.27 14.04 -6.77
N VAL A 126 3.29 13.83 -7.61
CA VAL A 126 3.49 14.53 -8.88
C VAL A 126 2.93 13.67 -9.99
N LEU A 127 1.69 13.97 -10.37
CA LEU A 127 1.03 13.32 -11.50
C LEU A 127 1.45 13.99 -12.81
N ASP A 128 1.82 13.18 -13.77
CA ASP A 128 2.00 13.62 -15.15
C ASP A 128 0.65 13.97 -15.77
N ALA A 129 0.67 14.84 -16.78
CA ALA A 129 -0.52 15.15 -17.54
C ALA A 129 -1.11 13.86 -18.15
N PRO A 130 -2.44 13.75 -18.31
CA PRO A 130 -3.07 12.59 -18.96
C PRO A 130 -2.56 12.32 -20.38
N THR A 131 -2.03 13.37 -21.03
CA THR A 131 -1.44 13.31 -22.38
C THR A 131 0.03 12.95 -22.38
N ASP A 132 0.68 12.84 -21.21
CA ASP A 132 2.08 12.44 -21.11
C ASP A 132 2.21 10.93 -21.32
N THR A 133 3.06 10.58 -22.26
CA THR A 133 3.20 9.24 -22.81
C THR A 133 4.25 8.40 -22.09
N SER A 134 5.17 9.05 -21.39
CA SER A 134 6.23 8.35 -20.67
C SER A 134 5.94 8.21 -19.18
N ARG A 135 4.91 8.93 -18.68
CA ARG A 135 4.40 8.93 -17.29
C ARG A 135 5.48 8.64 -16.24
N VAL A 136 6.56 9.41 -16.34
CA VAL A 136 7.81 9.14 -15.60
C VAL A 136 7.66 9.47 -14.12
N ASN A 137 6.75 10.39 -13.78
CA ASN A 137 6.52 10.85 -12.41
C ASN A 137 5.32 10.16 -11.77
N THR A 138 4.29 9.81 -12.54
CA THR A 138 3.09 9.13 -12.04
C THR A 138 3.43 7.69 -11.67
N LEU A 139 3.41 7.34 -10.38
CA LEU A 139 3.84 6.01 -9.93
C LEU A 139 5.22 5.64 -10.48
N ALA A 140 6.23 6.43 -10.11
CA ALA A 140 7.60 6.14 -10.46
C ALA A 140 8.09 4.80 -9.86
N ALA A 141 9.25 4.34 -10.33
CA ALA A 141 9.84 3.10 -9.84
C ALA A 141 10.03 3.16 -8.31
N GLY A 142 9.50 2.16 -7.62
CA GLY A 142 9.60 2.08 -6.16
C GLY A 142 8.57 2.90 -5.38
N GLU A 143 7.48 3.36 -5.99
CA GLU A 143 6.37 4.04 -5.30
C GLU A 143 5.13 3.14 -5.14
N CYS A 144 5.04 2.04 -5.90
CA CYS A 144 3.94 1.09 -5.85
C CYS A 144 4.32 -0.17 -5.06
N GLY A 145 3.62 -0.44 -3.97
CA GLY A 145 3.73 -1.66 -3.17
C GLY A 145 2.65 -2.71 -3.45
N TYR A 146 1.83 -2.50 -4.49
CA TYR A 146 0.77 -3.40 -4.91
C TYR A 146 1.14 -4.08 -6.21
N GLU A 147 0.82 -5.37 -6.30
CA GLU A 147 0.96 -6.14 -7.52
C GLU A 147 -0.38 -6.25 -8.24
N TYR A 148 -0.31 -6.16 -9.56
CA TYR A 148 -1.44 -6.26 -10.46
C TYR A 148 -1.44 -7.60 -11.20
N ILE A 149 -2.55 -8.33 -11.11
CA ILE A 149 -2.73 -9.57 -11.87
C ILE A 149 -3.35 -9.24 -13.23
N THR A 150 -2.62 -9.57 -14.30
CA THR A 150 -3.09 -9.34 -15.68
C THR A 150 -4.14 -10.35 -16.12
N SER A 151 -4.84 -10.05 -17.21
CA SER A 151 -5.82 -10.94 -17.87
C SER A 151 -7.07 -11.29 -17.05
N LEU A 152 -7.35 -10.53 -15.99
CA LEU A 152 -8.59 -10.65 -15.23
C LEU A 152 -9.71 -9.79 -15.82
N GLN A 153 -10.95 -10.27 -15.68
CA GLN A 153 -12.18 -9.56 -16.05
C GLN A 153 -13.15 -9.63 -14.87
N ASP A 154 -14.06 -8.65 -14.76
CA ASP A 154 -15.06 -8.57 -13.67
C ASP A 154 -15.95 -9.83 -13.59
N THR A 155 -16.10 -10.55 -14.70
CA THR A 155 -16.89 -11.80 -14.77
C THR A 155 -16.05 -13.08 -14.57
N ALA A 156 -14.73 -13.03 -14.75
CA ALA A 156 -13.88 -14.23 -14.79
C ALA A 156 -13.45 -14.73 -13.40
N ASN A 157 -13.38 -13.85 -12.40
CA ASN A 157 -13.06 -14.19 -11.02
C ASN A 157 -13.48 -13.03 -10.10
N PRO A 158 -14.32 -13.23 -9.06
CA PRO A 158 -14.68 -12.15 -8.12
C PRO A 158 -13.50 -11.68 -7.25
N GLN A 159 -12.31 -12.28 -7.38
CA GLN A 159 -11.09 -11.78 -6.75
C GLN A 159 -10.58 -10.55 -7.49
N PHE A 160 -10.44 -9.44 -6.76
CA PHE A 160 -9.86 -8.20 -7.25
C PHE A 160 -8.46 -8.43 -7.84
N PRO A 161 -8.04 -7.71 -8.89
CA PRO A 161 -6.76 -7.93 -9.57
C PRO A 161 -5.57 -7.35 -8.78
N LEU A 162 -5.67 -7.29 -7.46
CA LEU A 162 -4.71 -6.66 -6.57
C LEU A 162 -4.20 -7.64 -5.53
N ILE A 163 -2.89 -7.71 -5.40
CA ILE A 163 -2.19 -8.34 -4.28
C ILE A 163 -1.41 -7.24 -3.55
N MET A 164 -1.52 -7.20 -2.21
CA MET A 164 -0.74 -6.30 -1.39
C MET A 164 0.58 -6.98 -1.01
N ASP A 165 1.70 -6.29 -1.23
CA ASP A 165 3.05 -6.77 -0.94
C ASP A 165 3.26 -8.20 -1.49
N ALA A 166 3.37 -8.29 -2.81
CA ALA A 166 3.76 -9.51 -3.50
C ALA A 166 5.14 -9.92 -3.00
N GLY A 167 5.14 -10.76 -1.97
CA GLY A 167 6.36 -11.15 -1.32
C GLY A 167 7.26 -11.89 -2.29
N THR A 168 8.45 -11.35 -2.52
CA THR A 168 9.65 -12.16 -2.59
C THR A 168 10.77 -11.42 -1.88
N ALA A 169 11.38 -12.12 -0.92
CA ALA A 169 12.66 -11.71 -0.37
C ALA A 169 13.64 -11.48 -1.54
N ALA A 170 14.55 -10.52 -1.38
CA ALA A 170 15.59 -10.20 -2.34
C ALA A 170 16.24 -11.48 -2.90
N GLY A 171 15.97 -11.79 -4.18
CA GLY A 171 16.61 -12.91 -4.89
C GLY A 171 15.70 -13.95 -5.56
N GLU A 172 14.37 -13.88 -5.44
CA GLU A 172 13.48 -14.80 -6.18
C GLU A 172 12.81 -14.14 -7.38
N ALA A 173 12.86 -14.82 -8.53
CA ALA A 173 12.39 -14.33 -9.82
C ALA A 173 10.86 -14.10 -9.86
N ASP A 174 10.44 -13.22 -10.77
CA ASP A 174 9.05 -12.90 -11.14
C ASP A 174 8.06 -14.03 -10.81
N VAL A 175 7.23 -13.82 -9.80
CA VAL A 175 6.14 -14.75 -9.48
C VAL A 175 5.03 -14.51 -10.51
N THR A 176 5.06 -15.27 -11.60
CA THR A 176 3.94 -15.29 -12.55
C THR A 176 2.77 -16.03 -11.91
N TYR A 177 1.77 -15.31 -11.39
CA TYR A 177 0.52 -15.88 -10.89
C TYR A 177 -0.39 -16.34 -12.04
N THR A 178 0.07 -17.33 -12.81
CA THR A 178 -0.73 -18.02 -13.81
C THR A 178 -1.49 -19.17 -13.14
N ASN A 179 -2.77 -18.90 -12.85
CA ASN A 179 -3.82 -19.81 -12.38
C ASN A 179 -3.98 -19.95 -10.85
N VAL A 180 -5.22 -19.74 -10.42
CA VAL A 180 -5.76 -20.11 -9.10
C VAL A 180 -5.42 -21.58 -8.84
N GLN A 181 -4.45 -21.84 -7.96
CA GLN A 181 -4.18 -23.18 -7.44
C GLN A 181 -5.33 -23.57 -6.50
N THR A 182 -6.38 -24.12 -7.10
CA THR A 182 -7.38 -24.92 -6.41
C THR A 182 -6.79 -26.32 -6.24
N ASP A 183 -5.88 -26.52 -5.29
CA ASP A 183 -5.74 -27.79 -4.56
C ASP A 183 -4.59 -27.74 -3.55
N LYS A 184 -4.95 -27.57 -2.27
CA LYS A 184 -4.83 -28.66 -1.30
C LYS A 184 -5.57 -28.29 -0.01
N GLY A 185 -6.76 -28.88 0.13
CA GLY A 185 -7.32 -29.25 1.43
C GLY A 185 -7.87 -28.14 2.30
N GLU A 186 -9.18 -27.89 2.14
CA GLU A 186 -10.12 -27.41 3.16
C GLU A 186 -10.03 -25.94 3.62
N LYS A 187 -10.83 -25.05 3.00
CA LYS A 187 -12.11 -24.53 3.54
C LYS A 187 -12.66 -23.35 2.72
N PRO A 188 -14.00 -23.16 2.68
CA PRO A 188 -14.64 -22.19 1.81
C PRO A 188 -14.62 -20.77 2.41
N LEU A 189 -14.50 -19.79 1.51
CA LEU A 189 -15.00 -18.41 1.60
C LEU A 189 -14.87 -17.71 2.97
N SER A 190 -13.76 -17.00 3.20
CA SER A 190 -13.79 -15.73 3.93
C SER A 190 -12.46 -14.99 3.76
N PHE A 191 -12.49 -13.91 2.99
CA PHE A 191 -11.81 -12.65 3.27
C PHE A 191 -10.71 -12.72 4.36
N LEU A 192 -9.46 -13.04 4.01
CA LEU A 192 -8.31 -12.77 4.88
C LEU A 192 -7.01 -12.77 4.07
N LEU A 193 -6.32 -11.62 4.09
CA LEU A 193 -4.87 -11.54 3.89
C LEU A 193 -4.17 -12.44 4.93
N MET A 194 -3.21 -13.26 4.49
CA MET A 194 -1.89 -13.51 5.12
C MET A 194 -1.34 -14.91 4.79
N GLY A 195 -0.15 -14.92 4.16
CA GLY A 195 1.02 -15.71 4.56
C GLY A 195 1.12 -17.16 4.08
N VAL A 196 2.33 -17.55 3.65
CA VAL A 196 3.26 -18.36 4.45
C VAL A 196 4.55 -18.58 3.65
N ALA A 197 5.68 -18.19 4.25
CA ALA A 197 7.01 -18.58 3.83
C ALA A 197 7.23 -20.10 4.01
N ARG A 198 7.92 -20.71 3.04
CA ARG A 198 8.79 -21.86 3.27
C ARG A 198 10.11 -21.62 2.61
#